data_AF-A0A929IYF8-F1
#
_entry.id   AF-A0A929IYF8-F1
#
_cell.length_a   1.000
_cell.length_b   1.000
_cell.length_c   1.000
_cell.angle_alpha   90.00
_cell.angle_beta   90.00
_cell.angle_gamma   90.00
#
_symmetry.space_group_name_H-M   'P 1'
#
loop_
_entity.id
_entity.type
_entity.pdbx_description
1 polymer ?
#
loop_
_entity_poly.entity_id
_entity_poly.type
_entity_poly.pdbx_seq_one_letter_code
_entity_poly.pdbx_strand_id
1 'polypeptide(L)'
;MWSLTACSNEAEEKLPLVQVASEQNLSTIALPDITRQPVRLTVARVVNPRFKKLSDLQINKILLRSQQMVKQYFDIEIEFSEFETLSIKDVFKHLDPQVVTERRGEIVDIDLIDEQAREVMQQALFKTLSNYSGNRQNVIDYAQPYLLQPEIRQKDFIGLSYALVDTLVSRLGYWKTQRASDGESVFDSNGYHEWVWWDSLGYSDLAYDVMITNQLVASAEYYAMDVHSSIRGGITAGTTTYNKNTALNAYVYIMVYPMINDSSLLTTLRQDESYSDDQIINYSAALLTHELGHLLLHLGHPFGNNSCIMSPTVMLNYRDWYDKLDAERCAIGSSSEMKPGAASITFNRSW
;
A
#
# COMPACT_ATOMS: atom_id res chain seq x y z
N MET A 1 -41.66 43.62 24.95
CA MET A 1 -40.81 43.41 26.15
C MET A 1 -40.61 41.91 26.31
N TRP A 2 -39.67 41.34 25.56
CA TRP A 2 -39.23 39.94 25.70
C TRP A 2 -37.71 39.96 25.65
N SER A 3 -37.12 39.48 26.73
CA SER A 3 -35.70 39.53 27.05
C SER A 3 -34.94 38.46 26.29
N LEU A 4 -33.77 38.86 25.78
CA LEU A 4 -32.65 37.98 25.47
C LEU A 4 -32.19 37.26 26.74
N THR A 5 -31.84 35.98 26.61
CA THR A 5 -30.73 35.39 27.34
C THR A 5 -30.14 34.25 26.52
N ALA A 6 -28.99 34.53 25.92
CA ALA A 6 -28.02 33.55 25.48
C ALA A 6 -27.30 32.95 26.70
N CYS A 7 -26.93 31.67 26.61
CA CYS A 7 -25.71 31.04 27.16
C CYS A 7 -25.92 29.52 27.23
N SER A 8 -25.53 28.81 26.17
CA SER A 8 -24.95 27.47 26.31
C SER A 8 -23.61 27.51 25.60
N ASN A 9 -22.56 27.71 26.40
CA ASN A 9 -21.19 27.45 25.98
C ASN A 9 -21.02 25.92 25.92
N GLU A 10 -21.43 25.31 24.82
CA GLU A 10 -20.84 24.05 24.41
C GLU A 10 -19.64 24.43 23.56
N ALA A 11 -18.45 24.19 24.12
CA ALA A 11 -17.23 24.22 23.35
C ALA A 11 -17.37 23.13 22.28
N GLU A 12 -17.62 23.53 21.03
CA GLU A 12 -17.30 22.72 19.87
C GLU A 12 -15.82 22.34 20.01
N GLU A 13 -15.58 21.10 20.42
CA GLU A 13 -14.29 20.45 20.28
C GLU A 13 -14.03 20.36 18.78
N LYS A 14 -13.47 21.42 18.20
CA LYS A 14 -12.97 21.41 16.83
C LYS A 14 -11.92 20.30 16.79
N LEU A 15 -12.29 19.16 16.18
CA LEU A 15 -11.33 18.18 15.72
C LEU A 15 -10.20 18.95 15.03
N PRO A 16 -8.94 18.71 15.40
CA PRO A 16 -7.83 19.46 14.84
C PRO A 16 -7.87 19.30 13.33
N LEU A 17 -8.02 20.43 12.62
CA LEU A 17 -7.68 20.51 11.21
C LEU A 17 -6.32 19.86 11.05
N VAL A 18 -6.27 18.73 10.34
CA VAL A 18 -5.03 18.03 10.01
C VAL A 18 -4.07 19.08 9.46
N GLN A 19 -3.03 19.40 10.23
CA GLN A 19 -1.97 20.30 9.76
C GLN A 19 -1.25 19.54 8.66
N VAL A 20 -1.68 19.75 7.42
CA VAL A 20 -0.98 19.28 6.24
C VAL A 20 0.45 19.80 6.37
N ALA A 21 1.42 18.88 6.36
CA ALA A 21 2.83 19.22 6.40
C ALA A 21 3.09 20.36 5.42
N SER A 22 3.77 21.41 5.88
CA SER A 22 4.17 22.54 5.04
C SER A 22 4.85 22.00 3.78
N GLU A 23 4.28 22.31 2.61
CA GLU A 23 4.80 21.86 1.30
C GLU A 23 6.28 22.23 1.09
N GLN A 24 6.81 23.19 1.87
CA GLN A 24 8.22 23.61 1.83
C GLN A 24 9.21 22.51 2.24
N ASN A 25 8.77 21.50 3.00
CA ASN A 25 9.64 20.42 3.49
C ASN A 25 9.56 19.12 2.68
N LEU A 26 8.62 19.03 1.74
CA LEU A 26 8.49 17.86 0.86
C LEU A 26 9.64 17.82 -0.16
N SER A 27 10.14 16.62 -0.41
CA SER A 27 11.16 16.33 -1.42
C SER A 27 10.87 15.01 -2.09
N THR A 28 11.48 14.79 -3.25
CA THR A 28 11.31 13.57 -4.02
C THR A 28 12.63 12.83 -4.08
N ILE A 29 12.59 11.51 -3.93
CA ILE A 29 13.75 10.65 -4.09
C ILE A 29 14.23 10.73 -5.54
N ALA A 30 15.54 10.89 -5.74
CA ALA A 30 16.13 10.87 -7.06
C ALA A 30 16.08 9.45 -7.66
N LEU A 31 15.96 9.34 -8.98
CA LEU A 31 16.04 8.05 -9.66
C LEU A 31 17.37 7.35 -9.30
N PRO A 32 17.37 6.09 -8.84
CA PRO A 32 18.59 5.42 -8.40
C PRO A 32 19.57 5.16 -9.54
N ASP A 33 20.87 5.22 -9.23
CA ASP A 33 21.92 4.77 -10.15
C ASP A 33 22.12 3.26 -10.02
N ILE A 34 21.55 2.52 -10.98
CA ILE A 34 21.64 1.06 -11.08
C ILE A 34 22.63 0.61 -12.18
N THR A 35 23.58 1.46 -12.58
CA THR A 35 24.58 1.11 -13.61
C THR A 35 25.51 -0.03 -13.17
N ARG A 36 25.67 -0.22 -11.85
CA ARG A 36 26.41 -1.35 -11.26
C ARG A 36 25.46 -2.51 -11.02
N GLN A 37 25.75 -3.64 -11.65
CA GLN A 37 24.99 -4.88 -11.58
C GLN A 37 25.88 -5.99 -10.98
N PRO A 38 25.33 -6.89 -10.15
CA PRO A 38 23.95 -6.90 -9.66
C PRO A 38 23.70 -5.80 -8.62
N VAL A 39 22.47 -5.27 -8.58
CA VAL A 39 22.01 -4.41 -7.48
C VAL A 39 21.79 -5.27 -6.25
N ARG A 40 22.51 -4.98 -5.17
CA ARG A 40 22.42 -5.75 -3.92
C ARG A 40 21.36 -5.17 -3.00
N LEU A 41 20.47 -6.02 -2.52
CA LEU A 41 19.32 -5.64 -1.70
C LEU A 41 19.32 -6.42 -0.38
N THR A 42 19.31 -5.72 0.76
CA THR A 42 19.20 -6.34 2.08
C THR A 42 17.76 -6.69 2.40
N VAL A 43 17.54 -7.88 2.98
CA VAL A 43 16.21 -8.45 3.17
C VAL A 43 15.89 -8.71 4.64
N ALA A 44 14.69 -8.35 5.06
CA ALA A 44 14.09 -8.80 6.31
C ALA A 44 12.78 -9.56 6.08
N ARG A 45 12.58 -10.62 6.86
CA ARG A 45 11.28 -11.25 7.08
C ARG A 45 10.71 -10.72 8.39
N VAL A 46 9.56 -10.05 8.34
CA VAL A 46 8.85 -9.59 9.52
C VAL A 46 7.73 -10.56 9.88
N VAL A 47 7.71 -11.01 11.13
CA VAL A 47 6.73 -12.00 11.60
C VAL A 47 5.88 -11.41 12.70
N ASN A 48 4.57 -11.36 12.45
CA ASN A 48 3.57 -11.30 13.49
C ASN A 48 3.12 -12.75 13.84
N PRO A 49 3.32 -13.21 15.10
CA PRO A 49 2.96 -14.57 15.51
C PRO A 49 1.45 -14.83 15.54
N ARG A 50 0.61 -13.79 15.45
CA ARG A 50 -0.87 -13.87 15.45
C ARG A 50 -1.45 -14.35 14.11
N PHE A 51 -0.61 -14.50 13.09
CA PHE A 51 -1.04 -14.86 11.73
C PHE A 51 -0.27 -16.06 11.18
N LYS A 52 -0.84 -16.73 10.18
CA LYS A 52 -0.14 -17.75 9.39
C LYS A 52 1.17 -17.16 8.84
N LYS A 53 2.20 -17.98 8.70
CA LYS A 53 3.54 -17.54 8.24
C LYS A 53 4.08 -18.47 7.16
N LEU A 54 4.95 -17.92 6.32
CA LEU A 54 5.71 -18.69 5.35
C LEU A 54 6.90 -19.38 6.02
N SER A 55 7.25 -20.56 5.51
CA SER A 55 8.50 -21.25 5.84
C SER A 55 9.71 -20.52 5.24
N ASP A 56 10.90 -20.78 5.80
CA ASP A 56 12.16 -20.25 5.27
C ASP A 56 12.38 -20.67 3.80
N LEU A 57 11.98 -21.90 3.46
CA LEU A 57 12.05 -22.41 2.08
C LEU A 57 11.14 -21.62 1.14
N GLN A 58 9.92 -21.28 1.56
CA GLN A 58 9.00 -20.46 0.75
C GLN A 58 9.57 -19.06 0.54
N ILE A 59 10.11 -18.42 1.57
CA ILE A 59 10.74 -17.08 1.46
C ILE A 59 11.92 -17.11 0.49
N ASN A 60 12.83 -18.08 0.63
CA ASN A 60 13.96 -18.23 -0.29
C ASN A 60 13.50 -18.46 -1.75
N LYS A 61 12.45 -19.25 -1.96
CA LYS A 61 11.87 -19.45 -3.30
C LYS A 61 11.22 -18.18 -3.85
N ILE A 62 10.57 -17.37 -3.01
CA ILE A 62 10.00 -16.07 -3.40
C ILE A 62 11.12 -15.12 -3.84
N LEU A 63 12.18 -15.00 -3.05
CA LEU A 63 13.34 -14.16 -3.38
C LEU A 63 13.97 -14.60 -4.70
N LEU A 64 14.31 -15.88 -4.84
CA LEU A 64 14.89 -16.42 -6.07
C LEU A 64 13.99 -16.18 -7.30
N ARG A 65 12.67 -16.43 -7.16
CA ARG A 65 11.72 -16.19 -8.24
C ARG A 65 11.62 -14.70 -8.60
N SER A 66 11.68 -13.81 -7.60
CA SER A 66 11.68 -12.36 -7.82
C SER A 66 12.94 -11.90 -8.56
N GLN A 67 14.12 -12.46 -8.28
CA GLN A 67 15.34 -12.17 -9.05
C GLN A 67 15.16 -12.51 -10.53
N GLN A 68 14.58 -13.69 -10.83
CA GLN A 68 14.28 -14.11 -12.20
C GLN A 68 13.28 -13.17 -12.88
N MET A 69 12.23 -12.77 -12.16
CA MET A 69 11.20 -11.89 -12.70
C MET A 69 11.71 -10.46 -12.90
N VAL A 70 12.52 -9.91 -12.00
CA VAL A 70 13.19 -8.61 -12.21
C VAL A 70 14.07 -8.64 -13.45
N LYS A 71 14.84 -9.71 -13.66
CA LYS A 71 15.61 -9.87 -14.91
C LYS A 71 14.70 -9.98 -16.13
N GLN A 72 13.62 -10.74 -16.04
CA GLN A 72 12.69 -10.95 -17.14
C GLN A 72 11.94 -9.67 -17.55
N TYR A 73 11.43 -8.90 -16.58
CA TYR A 73 10.54 -7.76 -16.84
C TYR A 73 11.28 -6.43 -16.96
N PHE A 74 12.45 -6.31 -16.31
CA PHE A 74 13.18 -5.05 -16.24
C PHE A 74 14.62 -5.12 -16.79
N ASP A 75 15.09 -6.31 -17.18
CA ASP A 75 16.47 -6.56 -17.62
C ASP A 75 17.55 -6.19 -16.57
N ILE A 76 17.17 -6.18 -15.29
CA ILE A 76 18.06 -5.84 -14.17
C ILE A 76 18.50 -7.12 -13.45
N GLU A 77 19.77 -7.21 -13.08
CA GLU A 77 20.28 -8.26 -12.20
C GLU A 77 20.25 -7.76 -10.75
N ILE A 78 19.62 -8.54 -9.87
CA ILE A 78 19.58 -8.24 -8.44
C ILE A 78 20.10 -9.42 -7.63
N GLU A 79 20.68 -9.12 -6.48
CA GLU A 79 21.16 -10.09 -5.51
C GLU A 79 20.57 -9.75 -4.14
N PHE A 80 19.79 -10.67 -3.57
CA PHE A 80 19.29 -10.52 -2.20
C PHE A 80 20.34 -11.02 -1.21
N SER A 81 20.47 -10.33 -0.07
CA SER A 81 21.16 -10.91 1.08
C SER A 81 20.42 -12.14 1.61
N GLU A 82 21.08 -12.91 2.49
CA GLU A 82 20.33 -13.76 3.41
C GLU A 82 19.37 -12.89 4.21
N PHE A 83 18.14 -13.37 4.40
CA PHE A 83 17.13 -12.59 5.13
C PHE A 83 17.29 -12.79 6.64
N GLU A 84 17.13 -11.71 7.38
CA GLU A 84 17.00 -11.76 8.83
C GLU A 84 15.53 -11.89 9.23
N THR A 85 15.24 -12.54 10.36
CA THR A 85 13.87 -12.61 10.88
C THR A 85 13.69 -11.65 12.03
N LEU A 86 12.77 -10.69 11.85
CA LEU A 86 12.41 -9.70 12.85
C LEU A 86 11.01 -9.98 13.39
N SER A 87 10.79 -9.72 14.67
CA SER A 87 9.43 -9.67 15.20
C SER A 87 8.76 -8.37 14.75
N ILE A 88 7.44 -8.41 14.51
CA ILE A 88 6.67 -7.19 14.20
C ILE A 88 6.87 -6.11 15.27
N LYS A 89 6.99 -6.51 16.54
CA LYS A 89 7.20 -5.59 17.65
C LYS A 89 8.55 -4.86 17.55
N ASP A 90 9.62 -5.57 17.19
CA ASP A 90 10.95 -4.97 17.11
C ASP A 90 11.05 -3.96 15.97
N VAL A 91 10.39 -4.25 14.83
CA VAL A 91 10.30 -3.32 13.69
C VAL A 91 9.68 -1.98 14.13
N PHE A 92 8.54 -2.03 14.84
CA PHE A 92 7.79 -0.83 15.20
C PHE A 92 8.24 -0.14 16.50
N LYS A 93 9.07 -0.80 17.32
CA LYS A 93 9.58 -0.25 18.58
C LYS A 93 10.40 1.03 18.38
N HIS A 94 11.02 1.20 17.22
CA HIS A 94 11.96 2.27 16.91
C HIS A 94 11.37 3.34 15.98
N LEU A 95 10.05 3.37 15.80
CA LEU A 95 9.40 4.49 15.11
C LEU A 95 9.79 5.82 15.77
N ASP A 96 10.18 6.78 14.94
CA ASP A 96 10.56 8.11 15.42
C ASP A 96 9.37 8.75 16.17
N PRO A 97 9.52 9.12 17.45
CA PRO A 97 8.43 9.72 18.23
C PRO A 97 7.88 11.03 17.64
N GLN A 98 8.73 11.83 16.98
CA GLN A 98 8.31 13.03 16.28
C GLN A 98 7.39 12.66 15.11
N VAL A 99 7.82 11.72 14.27
CA VAL A 99 7.02 11.23 13.12
C VAL A 99 5.70 10.63 13.58
N VAL A 100 5.70 9.83 14.66
CA VAL A 100 4.47 9.29 15.25
C VAL A 100 3.53 10.39 15.71
N THR A 101 4.06 11.46 16.30
CA THR A 101 3.25 12.59 16.77
C THR A 101 2.65 13.36 15.60
N GLU A 102 3.45 13.64 14.57
CA GLU A 102 3.03 14.44 13.42
C GLU A 102 2.04 13.68 12.52
N ARG A 103 2.23 12.37 12.35
CA ARG A 103 1.43 11.56 11.40
C ARG A 103 0.21 10.87 12.00
N ARG A 104 0.05 10.87 13.33
CA ARG A 104 -1.12 10.23 13.96
C ARG A 104 -2.45 10.78 13.46
N GLY A 105 -2.51 12.09 13.20
CA GLY A 105 -3.70 12.74 12.65
C GLY A 105 -4.01 12.40 11.20
N GLU A 106 -3.12 11.67 10.52
CA GLU A 106 -3.31 11.21 9.15
C GLU A 106 -4.11 9.90 9.07
N ILE A 107 -4.27 9.18 10.20
CA ILE A 107 -4.98 7.91 10.28
C ILE A 107 -6.46 8.16 10.57
N VAL A 108 -7.33 7.49 9.83
CA VAL A 108 -8.79 7.53 10.06
C VAL A 108 -9.16 6.60 11.21
N ASP A 109 -9.84 7.12 12.22
CA ASP A 109 -10.49 6.28 13.22
C ASP A 109 -11.75 5.62 12.62
N ILE A 110 -11.66 4.33 12.35
CA ILE A 110 -12.73 3.53 11.73
C ILE A 110 -13.98 3.37 12.60
N ASP A 111 -13.90 3.68 13.89
CA ASP A 111 -15.04 3.69 14.80
C ASP A 111 -15.79 5.02 14.78
N LEU A 112 -15.16 6.08 14.25
CA LEU A 112 -15.65 7.46 14.30
C LEU A 112 -15.72 8.11 12.91
N ILE A 113 -16.10 7.34 11.87
CA ILE A 113 -16.29 7.87 10.52
C ILE A 113 -17.68 8.52 10.38
N ASP A 114 -17.74 9.83 10.62
CA ASP A 114 -18.92 10.68 10.39
C ASP A 114 -18.91 11.34 8.99
N GLU A 115 -19.86 12.26 8.74
CA GLU A 115 -19.97 12.98 7.46
C GLU A 115 -18.74 13.85 7.18
N GLN A 116 -18.19 14.51 8.21
CA GLN A 116 -17.02 15.38 8.06
C GLN A 116 -15.77 14.56 7.76
N ALA A 117 -15.54 13.46 8.50
CA ALA A 117 -14.43 12.54 8.23
C ALA A 117 -14.51 11.99 6.80
N ARG A 118 -15.71 11.60 6.35
CA ARG A 118 -15.94 11.15 4.97
C ARG A 118 -15.57 12.22 3.95
N GLU A 119 -15.95 13.47 4.17
CA GLU A 119 -15.60 14.57 3.25
C GLU A 119 -14.07 14.75 3.16
N VAL A 120 -13.35 14.72 4.30
CA VAL A 120 -11.89 14.82 4.30
C VAL A 120 -11.25 13.64 3.58
N MET A 121 -11.74 12.42 3.80
CA MET A 121 -11.28 11.23 3.05
C MET A 121 -11.50 11.38 1.55
N GLN A 122 -12.64 11.94 1.12
CA GLN A 122 -12.94 12.16 -0.30
C GLN A 122 -11.99 13.17 -0.94
N GLN A 123 -11.70 14.27 -0.24
CA GLN A 123 -10.73 15.28 -0.68
C GLN A 123 -9.32 14.68 -0.80
N ALA A 124 -8.92 13.86 0.18
CA ALA A 124 -7.65 13.15 0.17
C ALA A 124 -7.53 12.19 -1.03
N LEU A 125 -8.55 11.36 -1.26
CA LEU A 125 -8.60 10.43 -2.40
C LEU A 125 -8.60 11.18 -3.74
N PHE A 126 -9.32 12.29 -3.85
CA PHE A 126 -9.30 13.14 -5.04
C PHE A 126 -7.90 13.73 -5.31
N LYS A 127 -7.19 14.17 -4.26
CA LYS A 127 -5.81 14.63 -4.36
C LYS A 127 -4.90 13.52 -4.90
N THR A 128 -5.01 12.30 -4.37
CA THR A 128 -4.25 11.14 -4.88
C THR A 128 -4.60 10.85 -6.35
N LEU A 129 -5.89 10.80 -6.69
CA LEU A 129 -6.35 10.54 -8.06
C LEU A 129 -5.81 11.56 -9.06
N SER A 130 -5.66 12.83 -8.63
CA SER A 130 -5.16 13.91 -9.50
C SER A 130 -3.74 13.65 -10.04
N ASN A 131 -2.93 12.83 -9.34
CA ASN A 131 -1.63 12.37 -9.82
C ASN A 131 -1.75 11.53 -11.11
N TYR A 132 -2.91 10.93 -11.35
CA TYR A 132 -3.21 10.10 -12.52
C TYR A 132 -4.05 10.84 -13.57
N SER A 133 -4.06 12.18 -13.57
CA SER A 133 -4.84 12.99 -14.53
C SER A 133 -4.56 12.65 -15.99
N GLY A 134 -3.30 12.31 -16.33
CA GLY A 134 -2.90 11.83 -17.66
C GLY A 134 -3.45 10.45 -18.05
N ASN A 135 -3.91 9.66 -17.08
CA ASN A 135 -4.43 8.30 -17.26
C ASN A 135 -5.85 8.11 -16.69
N ARG A 136 -6.63 9.20 -16.61
CA ARG A 136 -7.90 9.26 -15.88
C ARG A 136 -8.90 8.16 -16.23
N GLN A 137 -9.12 7.93 -17.53
CA GLN A 137 -10.13 6.97 -17.96
C GLN A 137 -9.78 5.53 -17.56
N ASN A 138 -8.51 5.14 -17.68
CA ASN A 138 -8.08 3.81 -17.29
C ASN A 138 -8.17 3.59 -15.77
N VAL A 139 -7.92 4.61 -14.96
CA VAL A 139 -8.13 4.53 -13.49
C VAL A 139 -9.62 4.34 -13.16
N ILE A 140 -10.50 5.09 -13.82
CA ILE A 140 -11.96 4.92 -13.66
C ILE A 140 -12.37 3.51 -14.07
N ASP A 141 -11.97 3.05 -15.26
CA ASP A 141 -12.35 1.74 -15.79
C ASP A 141 -11.78 0.58 -14.97
N TYR A 142 -10.59 0.76 -14.40
CA TYR A 142 -9.96 -0.18 -13.46
C TYR A 142 -10.80 -0.38 -12.19
N ALA A 143 -11.30 0.72 -11.60
CA ALA A 143 -12.01 0.67 -10.33
C ALA A 143 -13.51 0.37 -10.47
N GLN A 144 -14.14 0.87 -11.54
CA GLN A 144 -15.60 0.89 -11.72
C GLN A 144 -16.29 -0.45 -11.46
N PRO A 145 -15.80 -1.61 -11.95
CA PRO A 145 -16.47 -2.90 -11.75
C PRO A 145 -16.50 -3.35 -10.28
N TYR A 146 -15.68 -2.74 -9.44
CA TYR A 146 -15.44 -3.17 -8.06
C TYR A 146 -15.97 -2.18 -7.02
N LEU A 147 -16.58 -1.08 -7.45
CA LEU A 147 -17.30 -0.15 -6.57
C LEU A 147 -18.55 -0.84 -5.99
N LEU A 148 -19.11 -0.29 -4.91
CA LEU A 148 -20.36 -0.81 -4.33
C LEU A 148 -21.56 -0.72 -5.29
N GLN A 149 -21.57 0.31 -6.15
CA GLN A 149 -22.63 0.59 -7.13
C GLN A 149 -22.00 0.65 -8.54
N PRO A 150 -21.52 -0.48 -9.08
CA PRO A 150 -20.75 -0.51 -10.33
C PRO A 150 -21.57 -0.09 -11.56
N GLU A 151 -22.90 -0.11 -11.48
CA GLU A 151 -23.82 0.38 -12.50
C GLU A 151 -23.83 1.91 -12.63
N ILE A 152 -23.46 2.64 -11.59
CA ILE A 152 -23.36 4.11 -11.62
C ILE A 152 -21.97 4.48 -12.13
N ARG A 153 -21.90 4.78 -13.43
CA ARG A 153 -20.65 5.13 -14.12
C ARG A 153 -20.10 6.48 -13.65
N GLN A 154 -18.90 6.45 -13.10
CA GLN A 154 -18.17 7.65 -12.73
C GLN A 154 -17.59 8.31 -13.98
N LYS A 155 -17.74 9.63 -14.09
CA LYS A 155 -17.31 10.40 -15.27
C LYS A 155 -16.01 11.17 -15.06
N ASP A 156 -15.63 11.36 -13.80
CA ASP A 156 -14.47 12.12 -13.37
C ASP A 156 -13.96 11.60 -12.02
N PHE A 157 -12.85 12.20 -11.55
CA PHE A 157 -12.24 11.84 -10.28
C PHE A 157 -13.00 12.34 -9.06
N ILE A 158 -13.92 13.29 -9.21
CA ILE A 158 -14.78 13.73 -8.12
C ILE A 158 -15.77 12.61 -7.83
N GLY A 159 -16.59 12.21 -8.81
CA GLY A 159 -17.52 11.10 -8.64
C GLY A 159 -16.82 9.80 -8.20
N LEU A 160 -15.65 9.52 -8.80
CA LEU A 160 -14.85 8.36 -8.40
C LEU A 160 -14.38 8.43 -6.94
N SER A 161 -13.92 9.58 -6.42
CA SER A 161 -13.45 9.67 -5.03
C SER A 161 -14.57 9.38 -4.02
N TYR A 162 -15.78 9.88 -4.26
CA TYR A 162 -16.96 9.56 -3.45
C TYR A 162 -17.24 8.05 -3.45
N ALA A 163 -17.32 7.44 -4.63
CA ALA A 163 -17.62 6.02 -4.75
C ALA A 163 -16.52 5.13 -4.14
N LEU A 164 -15.24 5.55 -4.23
CA LEU A 164 -14.13 4.87 -3.59
C LEU A 164 -14.18 4.96 -2.07
N VAL A 165 -14.50 6.12 -1.48
CA VAL A 165 -14.66 6.26 -0.02
C VAL A 165 -15.79 5.39 0.49
N ASP A 166 -16.95 5.38 -0.17
CA ASP A 166 -18.06 4.52 0.23
C ASP A 166 -17.68 3.03 0.18
N THR A 167 -16.98 2.64 -0.89
CA THR A 167 -16.47 1.28 -1.08
C THR A 167 -15.44 0.90 -0.02
N LEU A 168 -14.50 1.79 0.27
CA LEU A 168 -13.46 1.62 1.28
C LEU A 168 -14.07 1.44 2.68
N VAL A 169 -14.94 2.36 3.10
CA VAL A 169 -15.56 2.33 4.44
C VAL A 169 -16.42 1.09 4.63
N SER A 170 -17.21 0.71 3.61
CA SER A 170 -18.03 -0.51 3.67
C SER A 170 -17.19 -1.76 3.85
N ARG A 171 -16.08 -1.90 3.11
CA ARG A 171 -15.21 -3.07 3.18
C ARG A 171 -14.32 -3.07 4.42
N LEU A 172 -13.84 -1.91 4.88
CA LEU A 172 -13.09 -1.78 6.14
C LEU A 172 -13.88 -2.29 7.35
N GLY A 173 -15.20 -2.09 7.35
CA GLY A 173 -16.08 -2.59 8.41
C GLY A 173 -15.98 -4.09 8.67
N TYR A 174 -15.55 -4.88 7.67
CA TYR A 174 -15.30 -6.32 7.83
C TYR A 174 -14.25 -6.60 8.91
N TRP A 175 -13.13 -5.88 8.88
CA TRP A 175 -11.95 -6.14 9.72
C TRP A 175 -12.22 -5.93 11.21
N LYS A 176 -13.14 -5.04 11.56
CA LYS A 176 -13.58 -4.75 12.95
C LYS A 176 -14.05 -6.00 13.70
N THR A 177 -14.59 -6.97 12.97
CA THR A 177 -15.15 -8.20 13.54
C THR A 177 -14.20 -9.39 13.45
N GLN A 178 -13.10 -9.25 12.73
CA GLN A 178 -12.18 -10.36 12.52
C GLN A 178 -11.26 -10.54 13.73
N ARG A 179 -10.92 -11.80 13.99
CA ARG A 179 -9.99 -12.19 15.04
C ARG A 179 -8.76 -12.86 14.44
N ALA A 180 -7.61 -12.63 15.05
CA ALA A 180 -6.38 -13.32 14.72
C ALA A 180 -6.32 -14.69 15.42
N SER A 181 -5.23 -15.44 15.25
CA SER A 181 -5.12 -16.81 15.80
C SER A 181 -5.09 -16.87 17.32
N ASP A 182 -4.79 -15.75 17.99
CA ASP A 182 -4.81 -15.61 19.44
C ASP A 182 -6.20 -15.26 20.00
N GLY A 183 -7.21 -15.09 19.13
CA GLY A 183 -8.57 -14.74 19.52
C GLY A 183 -8.81 -13.23 19.68
N GLU A 184 -7.77 -12.40 19.61
CA GLU A 184 -7.86 -10.95 19.70
C GLU A 184 -8.18 -10.31 18.34
N SER A 185 -8.64 -9.05 18.33
CA SER A 185 -8.97 -8.31 17.11
C SER A 185 -7.79 -8.25 16.13
N VAL A 186 -8.02 -8.43 14.83
CA VAL A 186 -6.96 -8.20 13.82
C VAL A 186 -6.54 -6.73 13.78
N PHE A 187 -7.49 -5.82 14.04
CA PHE A 187 -7.26 -4.42 14.33
C PHE A 187 -7.15 -4.27 15.85
N ASP A 188 -5.94 -4.51 16.36
CA ASP A 188 -5.61 -4.35 17.78
C ASP A 188 -5.06 -2.94 18.08
N SER A 189 -4.87 -2.65 19.36
CA SER A 189 -4.34 -1.36 19.81
C SER A 189 -2.85 -1.13 19.50
N ASN A 190 -2.14 -2.12 18.95
CA ASN A 190 -0.72 -1.96 18.59
C ASN A 190 -0.56 -1.17 17.28
N GLY A 191 -1.61 -1.08 16.46
CA GLY A 191 -1.62 -0.28 15.24
C GLY A 191 -0.78 -0.85 14.10
N TYR A 192 -0.25 -2.07 14.18
CA TYR A 192 0.60 -2.65 13.13
C TYR A 192 -0.11 -2.83 11.77
N HIS A 193 -1.43 -2.69 11.74
CA HIS A 193 -2.25 -2.74 10.53
C HIS A 193 -2.32 -1.40 9.79
N GLU A 194 -1.92 -0.31 10.44
CA GLU A 194 -1.98 1.04 9.89
C GLU A 194 -0.86 1.25 8.87
N TRP A 195 -1.22 1.51 7.61
CA TRP A 195 -0.28 1.72 6.53
C TRP A 195 0.69 2.88 6.81
N VAL A 196 0.20 3.96 7.45
CA VAL A 196 1.02 5.13 7.83
C VAL A 196 2.27 4.77 8.61
N TRP A 197 2.20 3.74 9.47
CA TRP A 197 3.36 3.32 10.26
C TRP A 197 4.38 2.57 9.43
N TRP A 198 3.93 1.75 8.48
CA TRP A 198 4.83 1.16 7.49
C TRP A 198 5.48 2.26 6.65
N ASP A 199 4.70 3.20 6.13
CA ASP A 199 5.22 4.34 5.36
C ASP A 199 6.23 5.21 6.16
N SER A 200 6.21 5.12 7.50
CA SER A 200 7.09 5.88 8.38
C SER A 200 8.41 5.17 8.76
N LEU A 201 8.56 3.87 8.50
CA LEU A 201 9.71 3.10 9.01
C LEU A 201 11.05 3.62 8.51
N GLY A 202 11.11 4.20 7.32
CA GLY A 202 12.36 4.71 6.74
C GLY A 202 12.84 6.05 7.31
N TYR A 203 12.07 6.69 8.19
CA TYR A 203 12.55 7.82 9.00
C TYR A 203 13.31 7.34 10.26
N SER A 204 13.24 6.05 10.60
CA SER A 204 13.93 5.43 11.73
C SER A 204 15.27 4.80 11.29
N ASP A 205 15.80 3.87 12.09
CA ASP A 205 17.06 3.13 11.82
C ASP A 205 16.83 1.89 10.93
N LEU A 206 15.83 1.89 10.04
CA LEU A 206 15.52 0.76 9.17
C LEU A 206 16.68 0.49 8.19
N ALA A 207 17.29 -0.68 8.26
CA ALA A 207 18.49 -1.04 7.48
C ALA A 207 18.22 -1.96 6.27
N TYR A 208 16.96 -2.22 5.93
CA TYR A 208 16.58 -3.17 4.89
C TYR A 208 16.00 -2.47 3.65
N ASP A 209 16.39 -2.95 2.47
CA ASP A 209 15.81 -2.52 1.19
C ASP A 209 14.47 -3.24 0.93
N VAL A 210 14.33 -4.48 1.40
CA VAL A 210 13.15 -5.32 1.16
C VAL A 210 12.65 -5.95 2.46
N MET A 211 11.35 -5.86 2.69
CA MET A 211 10.67 -6.52 3.80
C MET A 211 9.54 -7.43 3.31
N ILE A 212 9.51 -8.68 3.76
CA ILE A 212 8.38 -9.58 3.52
C ILE A 212 7.68 -9.84 4.85
N THR A 213 6.39 -9.49 4.93
CA THR A 213 5.62 -9.57 6.18
C THR A 213 4.36 -10.41 6.05
N ASN A 214 3.99 -11.11 7.13
CA ASN A 214 2.68 -11.74 7.27
C ASN A 214 1.67 -10.87 8.04
N GLN A 215 2.04 -9.64 8.45
CA GLN A 215 1.13 -8.67 9.07
C GLN A 215 0.06 -8.25 8.08
N LEU A 216 -1.23 -8.28 8.47
CA LEU A 216 -2.28 -7.60 7.73
C LEU A 216 -2.06 -6.08 7.79
N VAL A 217 -1.87 -5.42 6.65
CA VAL A 217 -1.84 -3.97 6.49
C VAL A 217 -3.15 -3.58 5.81
N ALA A 218 -4.07 -3.02 6.59
CA ALA A 218 -5.36 -2.56 6.13
C ALA A 218 -5.83 -1.41 7.01
N SER A 219 -6.06 -0.25 6.41
CA SER A 219 -6.38 1.00 7.12
C SER A 219 -7.09 1.99 6.20
N ALA A 220 -7.41 3.17 6.75
CA ALA A 220 -7.81 4.33 5.97
C ALA A 220 -7.03 5.56 6.43
N GLU A 221 -6.74 6.45 5.49
CA GLU A 221 -5.93 7.63 5.72
C GLU A 221 -6.60 8.88 5.17
N TYR A 222 -6.35 10.02 5.81
CA TYR A 222 -6.70 11.35 5.33
C TYR A 222 -5.70 11.89 4.28
N TYR A 223 -4.84 11.03 3.72
CA TYR A 223 -3.88 11.35 2.65
C TYR A 223 -3.49 10.08 1.88
N ALA A 224 -2.97 10.24 0.67
CA ALA A 224 -2.29 9.20 -0.12
C ALA A 224 -3.04 7.86 -0.30
N MET A 225 -4.35 7.82 -0.06
CA MET A 225 -5.15 6.61 -0.24
C MET A 225 -5.25 6.26 -1.72
N ASP A 226 -4.73 5.08 -2.09
CA ASP A 226 -4.70 4.61 -3.47
C ASP A 226 -6.02 3.98 -3.92
N VAL A 227 -6.26 4.07 -5.24
CA VAL A 227 -7.47 3.51 -5.88
C VAL A 227 -7.62 2.00 -5.64
N HIS A 228 -6.51 1.26 -5.70
CA HIS A 228 -6.52 -0.18 -5.55
C HIS A 228 -6.69 -0.61 -4.09
N SER A 229 -6.10 0.10 -3.12
CA SER A 229 -6.35 -0.14 -1.69
C SER A 229 -7.78 0.19 -1.30
N SER A 230 -8.35 1.28 -1.85
CA SER A 230 -9.74 1.68 -1.65
C SER A 230 -10.74 0.59 -2.03
N ILE A 231 -10.59 0.02 -3.24
CA ILE A 231 -11.45 -1.10 -3.66
C ILE A 231 -11.13 -2.40 -2.91
N ARG A 232 -10.03 -2.55 -2.19
CA ARG A 232 -9.76 -3.75 -1.39
C ARG A 232 -10.23 -3.64 0.06
N GLY A 233 -10.83 -2.51 0.45
CA GLY A 233 -11.17 -2.26 1.86
C GLY A 233 -9.95 -1.93 2.70
N GLY A 234 -9.09 -1.07 2.18
CA GLY A 234 -7.91 -0.53 2.87
C GLY A 234 -6.68 -1.41 2.76
N ILE A 235 -6.78 -2.60 2.17
CA ILE A 235 -5.66 -3.55 2.10
C ILE A 235 -4.58 -3.02 1.15
N THR A 236 -3.42 -2.73 1.72
CA THR A 236 -2.21 -2.37 0.98
C THR A 236 -1.26 -3.58 0.98
N ALA A 237 -1.17 -4.24 -0.18
CA ALA A 237 -0.42 -5.49 -0.32
C ALA A 237 1.10 -5.27 -0.48
N GLY A 238 1.51 -4.08 -0.90
CA GLY A 238 2.90 -3.68 -1.02
C GLY A 238 3.01 -2.16 -1.04
N THR A 239 4.18 -1.66 -0.71
CA THR A 239 4.49 -0.23 -0.82
C THR A 239 5.98 -0.07 -1.03
N THR A 240 6.33 0.93 -1.84
CA THR A 240 7.68 1.44 -1.98
C THR A 240 7.71 2.87 -1.43
N THR A 241 8.55 3.12 -0.44
CA THR A 241 8.61 4.43 0.24
C THR A 241 10.03 4.78 0.67
N TYR A 242 10.21 5.97 1.22
CA TYR A 242 11.51 6.51 1.64
C TYR A 242 12.19 5.65 2.71
N ASN A 243 13.52 5.56 2.64
CA ASN A 243 14.39 5.06 3.70
C ASN A 243 15.75 5.75 3.66
N LYS A 244 16.06 6.53 4.70
CA LYS A 244 17.30 7.33 4.80
C LYS A 244 18.59 6.50 4.91
N ASN A 245 18.51 5.22 5.26
CA ASN A 245 19.69 4.38 5.55
C ASN A 245 20.05 3.41 4.43
N THR A 246 19.33 3.43 3.30
CA THR A 246 19.56 2.52 2.17
C THR A 246 20.29 3.22 1.03
N ALA A 247 21.01 2.46 0.19
CA ALA A 247 21.71 3.02 -0.96
C ALA A 247 20.75 3.62 -2.01
N LEU A 248 19.51 3.14 -2.05
CA LEU A 248 18.46 3.58 -2.97
C LEU A 248 17.61 4.72 -2.38
N ASN A 249 17.87 5.12 -1.13
CA ASN A 249 17.08 6.07 -0.33
C ASN A 249 15.60 5.66 -0.17
N ALA A 250 15.26 4.41 -0.44
CA ALA A 250 13.92 3.87 -0.44
C ALA A 250 13.96 2.40 -0.02
N TYR A 251 12.84 1.90 0.46
CA TYR A 251 12.65 0.49 0.76
C TYR A 251 11.27 0.05 0.27
N VAL A 252 11.11 -1.26 0.14
CA VAL A 252 9.82 -1.88 -0.17
C VAL A 252 9.41 -2.84 0.93
N TYR A 253 8.11 -2.98 1.13
CA TYR A 253 7.58 -4.18 1.75
C TYR A 253 6.49 -4.81 0.89
N ILE A 254 6.36 -6.13 1.01
CA ILE A 254 5.16 -6.84 0.60
C ILE A 254 4.54 -7.59 1.76
N MET A 255 3.21 -7.57 1.79
CA MET A 255 2.39 -8.32 2.71
C MET A 255 1.86 -9.57 2.00
N VAL A 256 2.15 -10.74 2.55
CA VAL A 256 1.67 -12.03 2.02
C VAL A 256 0.35 -12.50 2.66
N TYR A 257 -0.21 -11.73 3.61
CA TYR A 257 -1.42 -12.09 4.35
C TYR A 257 -2.60 -12.51 3.46
N PRO A 258 -2.95 -11.79 2.36
CA PRO A 258 -4.04 -12.19 1.47
C PRO A 258 -3.83 -13.50 0.72
N MET A 259 -2.58 -13.93 0.56
CA MET A 259 -2.23 -15.15 -0.17
C MET A 259 -2.27 -16.39 0.71
N ILE A 260 -2.01 -16.24 2.01
CA ILE A 260 -1.87 -17.37 2.94
C ILE A 260 -3.08 -17.57 3.87
N ASN A 261 -4.01 -16.61 3.92
CA ASN A 261 -5.24 -16.68 4.74
C ASN A 261 -6.48 -16.73 3.87
N ASP A 262 -7.54 -17.38 4.37
CA ASP A 262 -8.74 -17.74 3.59
C ASP A 262 -10.03 -17.22 4.23
N SER A 263 -9.99 -16.01 4.80
CA SER A 263 -11.19 -15.37 5.37
C SER A 263 -12.20 -15.05 4.26
N SER A 264 -13.49 -14.90 4.61
CA SER A 264 -14.56 -14.76 3.62
C SER A 264 -14.42 -13.50 2.76
N LEU A 265 -13.92 -12.39 3.32
CA LEU A 265 -13.60 -11.21 2.52
C LEU A 265 -12.44 -11.49 1.56
N LEU A 266 -11.36 -12.13 2.03
CA LEU A 266 -10.19 -12.39 1.19
C LEU A 266 -10.54 -13.31 -0.01
N THR A 267 -11.29 -14.38 0.23
CA THR A 267 -11.76 -15.29 -0.83
C THR A 267 -12.66 -14.57 -1.83
N THR A 268 -13.53 -13.68 -1.36
CA THR A 268 -14.37 -12.82 -2.21
C THR A 268 -13.54 -11.86 -3.06
N LEU A 269 -12.58 -11.14 -2.45
CA LEU A 269 -11.75 -10.15 -3.13
C LEU A 269 -10.80 -10.80 -4.15
N ARG A 270 -10.32 -12.02 -3.89
CA ARG A 270 -9.44 -12.75 -4.82
C ARG A 270 -10.17 -13.63 -5.83
N GLN A 271 -11.47 -13.86 -5.63
CA GLN A 271 -12.29 -14.78 -6.45
C GLN A 271 -11.69 -16.20 -6.52
N ASP A 272 -11.14 -16.66 -5.40
CA ASP A 272 -10.50 -17.96 -5.24
C ASP A 272 -10.63 -18.44 -3.79
N GLU A 273 -10.79 -19.74 -3.60
CA GLU A 273 -10.99 -20.32 -2.27
C GLU A 273 -9.68 -20.43 -1.49
N SER A 274 -8.58 -20.77 -2.15
CA SER A 274 -7.26 -20.91 -1.53
C SER A 274 -6.16 -20.96 -2.58
N TYR A 275 -4.91 -20.76 -2.16
CA TYR A 275 -3.74 -20.92 -3.02
C TYR A 275 -2.86 -22.06 -2.52
N SER A 276 -2.31 -22.84 -3.46
CA SER A 276 -1.24 -23.80 -3.17
C SER A 276 0.08 -23.09 -2.84
N ASP A 277 1.02 -23.82 -2.24
CA ASP A 277 2.35 -23.27 -1.90
C ASP A 277 3.07 -22.67 -3.11
N ASP A 278 3.02 -23.34 -4.26
CA ASP A 278 3.66 -22.84 -5.49
C ASP A 278 3.00 -21.56 -6.00
N GLN A 279 1.68 -21.42 -5.83
CA GLN A 279 0.97 -20.20 -6.18
C GLN A 279 1.32 -19.07 -5.23
N ILE A 280 1.35 -19.32 -3.92
CA ILE A 280 1.78 -18.35 -2.92
C ILE A 280 3.18 -17.82 -3.24
N ILE A 281 4.11 -18.71 -3.60
CA ILE A 281 5.48 -18.34 -3.99
C ILE A 281 5.47 -17.45 -5.23
N ASN A 282 4.81 -17.88 -6.31
CA ASN A 282 4.82 -17.15 -7.58
C ASN A 282 4.12 -15.79 -7.48
N TYR A 283 2.98 -15.72 -6.79
CA TYR A 283 2.22 -14.48 -6.65
C TYR A 283 2.94 -13.49 -5.73
N SER A 284 3.55 -13.96 -4.63
CA SER A 284 4.38 -13.11 -3.77
C SER A 284 5.60 -12.59 -4.53
N ALA A 285 6.23 -13.42 -5.35
CA ALA A 285 7.38 -13.00 -6.15
C ALA A 285 7.01 -11.97 -7.22
N ALA A 286 5.86 -12.13 -7.86
CA ALA A 286 5.34 -11.15 -8.81
C ALA A 286 5.01 -9.82 -8.12
N LEU A 287 4.38 -9.87 -6.94
CA LEU A 287 4.09 -8.67 -6.14
C LEU A 287 5.37 -7.98 -5.67
N LEU A 288 6.37 -8.72 -5.20
CA LEU A 288 7.68 -8.14 -4.86
C LEU A 288 8.34 -7.53 -6.10
N THR A 289 8.26 -8.19 -7.26
CA THR A 289 8.79 -7.63 -8.51
C THR A 289 8.09 -6.33 -8.91
N HIS A 290 6.77 -6.21 -8.71
CA HIS A 290 6.04 -4.96 -8.89
C HIS A 290 6.64 -3.83 -8.02
N GLU A 291 6.81 -4.07 -6.73
CA GLU A 291 7.42 -3.08 -5.83
C GLU A 291 8.87 -2.77 -6.21
N LEU A 292 9.64 -3.77 -6.66
CA LEU A 292 11.00 -3.54 -7.14
C LEU A 292 11.06 -2.68 -8.41
N GLY A 293 10.01 -2.69 -9.24
CA GLY A 293 9.89 -1.75 -10.36
C GLY A 293 9.71 -0.30 -9.91
N HIS A 294 8.99 -0.07 -8.80
CA HIS A 294 8.96 1.23 -8.15
C HIS A 294 10.33 1.58 -7.54
N LEU A 295 10.96 0.67 -6.82
CA LEU A 295 12.22 0.91 -6.12
C LEU A 295 13.38 1.20 -7.08
N LEU A 296 13.59 0.36 -8.09
CA LEU A 296 14.80 0.38 -8.93
C LEU A 296 14.70 1.41 -10.07
N LEU A 297 13.48 1.69 -10.52
CA LEU A 297 13.24 2.44 -11.75
C LEU A 297 12.20 3.55 -11.59
N HIS A 298 11.53 3.65 -10.44
CA HIS A 298 10.42 4.58 -10.24
C HIS A 298 9.37 4.45 -11.36
N LEU A 299 9.01 3.23 -11.74
CA LEU A 299 7.93 3.00 -12.71
C LEU A 299 6.58 3.35 -12.08
N GLY A 300 5.62 3.84 -12.87
CA GLY A 300 4.25 4.11 -12.44
C GLY A 300 3.31 2.92 -12.63
N HIS A 301 2.02 3.14 -12.42
CA HIS A 301 0.97 2.13 -12.61
C HIS A 301 0.27 2.28 -13.98
N PRO A 302 0.59 1.46 -14.99
CA PRO A 302 -0.15 1.40 -16.26
C PRO A 302 -1.52 0.70 -16.06
N PHE A 303 -2.44 1.36 -15.36
CA PHE A 303 -3.78 0.84 -15.06
C PHE A 303 -4.47 0.27 -16.32
N GLY A 304 -5.03 -0.93 -16.19
CA GLY A 304 -5.76 -1.62 -17.25
C GLY A 304 -4.87 -2.41 -18.23
N ASN A 305 -3.54 -2.30 -18.15
CA ASN A 305 -2.64 -3.16 -18.91
C ASN A 305 -2.42 -4.49 -18.18
N ASN A 306 -3.29 -5.46 -18.45
CA ASN A 306 -3.25 -6.78 -17.79
C ASN A 306 -2.00 -7.61 -18.09
N SER A 307 -1.20 -7.23 -19.11
CA SER A 307 0.08 -7.88 -19.38
C SER A 307 1.24 -7.30 -18.56
N CYS A 308 1.02 -6.17 -17.90
CA CYS A 308 2.08 -5.47 -17.21
C CYS A 308 2.20 -5.87 -15.75
N ILE A 309 3.41 -6.26 -15.32
CA ILE A 309 3.70 -6.50 -13.91
C ILE A 309 3.53 -5.24 -13.04
N MET A 310 3.75 -4.07 -13.63
CA MET A 310 3.52 -2.78 -12.96
C MET A 310 2.04 -2.37 -12.91
N SER A 311 1.13 -3.06 -13.61
CA SER A 311 -0.30 -2.82 -13.40
C SER A 311 -0.69 -3.40 -12.04
N PRO A 312 -1.30 -2.63 -11.12
CA PRO A 312 -1.71 -3.13 -9.83
C PRO A 312 -2.62 -4.36 -9.96
N THR A 313 -2.46 -5.32 -9.06
CA THR A 313 -3.32 -6.51 -9.01
C THR A 313 -4.77 -6.07 -8.85
N VAL A 314 -5.66 -6.45 -9.76
CA VAL A 314 -7.06 -6.05 -9.60
C VAL A 314 -7.64 -6.77 -8.38
N MET A 315 -8.19 -6.00 -7.44
CA MET A 315 -8.63 -6.53 -6.13
C MET A 315 -7.52 -7.35 -5.47
N LEU A 316 -7.75 -8.62 -5.13
CA LEU A 316 -6.70 -9.54 -4.66
C LEU A 316 -6.58 -10.76 -5.58
N ASN A 317 -7.05 -10.66 -6.83
CA ASN A 317 -7.10 -11.78 -7.78
C ASN A 317 -5.72 -12.01 -8.41
N TYR A 318 -4.81 -12.56 -7.61
CA TYR A 318 -3.42 -12.80 -8.02
C TYR A 318 -3.31 -13.86 -9.10
N ARG A 319 -4.23 -14.84 -9.16
CA ARG A 319 -4.24 -15.85 -10.23
C ARG A 319 -4.48 -15.21 -11.59
N ASP A 320 -5.60 -14.51 -11.74
CA ASP A 320 -5.96 -13.86 -13.01
C ASP A 320 -4.93 -12.81 -13.43
N TRP A 321 -4.38 -12.07 -12.46
CA TRP A 321 -3.31 -11.11 -12.70
C TRP A 321 -2.02 -11.80 -13.19
N TYR A 322 -1.52 -12.80 -12.45
CA TYR A 322 -0.27 -13.48 -12.76
C TYR A 322 -0.32 -14.22 -14.10
N ASP A 323 -1.44 -14.90 -14.39
CA ASP A 323 -1.63 -15.69 -15.62
C ASP A 323 -1.64 -14.83 -16.90
N LYS A 324 -1.85 -13.50 -16.78
CA LYS A 324 -1.89 -12.56 -17.90
C LYS A 324 -0.58 -11.80 -18.12
N LEU A 325 0.36 -11.86 -17.17
CA LEU A 325 1.61 -11.13 -17.26
C LEU A 325 2.45 -11.58 -18.45
N ASP A 326 2.97 -10.62 -19.20
CA ASP A 326 3.76 -10.83 -20.40
C ASP A 326 4.76 -9.69 -20.56
N ALA A 327 6.04 -9.98 -20.31
CA ALA A 327 7.12 -9.01 -20.34
C ALA A 327 7.32 -8.37 -21.72
N GLU A 328 7.10 -9.11 -22.82
CA GLU A 328 7.26 -8.58 -24.17
C GLU A 328 6.17 -7.54 -24.49
N ARG A 329 4.98 -7.72 -23.92
CA ARG A 329 3.82 -6.83 -24.11
C ARG A 329 3.80 -5.64 -23.14
N CYS A 330 4.69 -5.61 -22.15
CA CYS A 330 4.89 -4.45 -21.27
C CYS A 330 6.36 -4.21 -20.95
N ALA A 331 7.17 -4.00 -21.99
CA ALA A 331 8.57 -3.64 -21.82
C ALA A 331 8.74 -2.23 -21.19
N ILE A 332 9.89 -1.98 -20.56
CA ILE A 332 10.26 -0.64 -20.10
C ILE A 332 10.16 0.36 -21.27
N GLY A 333 9.50 1.49 -21.02
CA GLY A 333 9.24 2.55 -21.99
C GLY A 333 8.01 2.35 -22.88
N SER A 334 7.26 1.24 -22.74
CA SER A 334 6.08 0.95 -23.57
C SER A 334 4.89 1.88 -23.33
N SER A 335 4.83 2.58 -22.20
CA SER A 335 3.83 3.61 -21.85
C SER A 335 4.47 4.74 -21.05
N SER A 336 3.71 5.80 -20.74
CA SER A 336 4.16 6.90 -19.86
C SER A 336 4.59 6.40 -18.48
N GLU A 337 3.85 5.45 -17.94
CA GLU A 337 4.05 4.87 -16.61
C GLU A 337 5.25 3.91 -16.60
N MET A 338 5.55 3.29 -17.74
CA MET A 338 6.68 2.38 -17.87
C MET A 338 8.02 3.09 -18.16
N LYS A 339 8.06 4.43 -18.11
CA LYS A 339 9.32 5.18 -18.21
C LYS A 339 9.99 5.26 -16.84
N PRO A 340 11.31 5.04 -16.73
CA PRO A 340 12.01 5.28 -15.48
C PRO A 340 11.80 6.72 -14.98
N GLY A 341 11.48 6.88 -13.69
CA GLY A 341 11.15 8.17 -13.09
C GLY A 341 9.69 8.61 -13.26
N ALA A 342 8.79 7.76 -13.78
CA ALA A 342 7.38 8.10 -13.94
C ALA A 342 6.63 8.21 -12.60
N ALA A 343 6.98 7.40 -11.61
CA ALA A 343 6.51 7.52 -10.24
C ALA A 343 7.39 8.48 -9.44
N SER A 344 6.78 9.16 -8.47
CA SER A 344 7.48 10.03 -7.52
C SER A 344 7.30 9.48 -6.13
N ILE A 345 8.42 9.20 -5.46
CA ILE A 345 8.42 8.83 -4.04
C ILE A 345 8.77 10.09 -3.25
N THR A 346 7.79 10.61 -2.51
CA THR A 346 7.95 11.85 -1.75
C THR A 346 8.20 11.58 -0.28
N PHE A 347 9.03 12.42 0.34
CA PHE A 347 9.34 12.35 1.76
C PHE A 347 9.47 13.74 2.37
N ASN A 348 9.34 13.84 3.68
CA ASN A 348 9.51 15.08 4.43
C ASN A 348 10.94 15.17 4.97
N ARG A 349 11.70 16.18 4.57
CA ARG A 349 13.10 16.34 5.00
C ARG A 349 13.27 16.73 6.47
N SER A 350 12.20 17.16 7.13
CA SER A 350 12.23 17.64 8.52
C SER A 350 11.90 16.56 9.54
N TRP A 351 11.67 15.33 9.06
CA TRP A 351 11.33 14.14 9.85
C TRP A 351 12.54 13.23 10.02
#